data_AF-I7AV00-F1
#
_entry.id   AF-I7AV00-F1
#
_cell.length_a   1.000
_cell.length_b   1.000
_cell.length_c   1.000
_cell.angle_alpha   90.00
_cell.angle_beta   90.00
_cell.angle_gamma   90.00
#
_symmetry.space_group_name_H-M   'P 1'
#
loop_
_entity.id
_entity.type
_entity.pdbx_description
1 polymer ?
#
loop_
_entity_poly.entity_id
_entity_poly.type
_entity_poly.pdbx_seq_one_letter_code
_entity_poly.pdbx_strand_id
1 'polypeptide(L)'
;MPTFLFLAAIFLLVAASTLLETDASPPPKTNAKLENEPSTGNAEPKAEQNRWDSAACHEGLTLSPDKLIVEFAGENSGWRSVRAKQQLISKDGIFYYEVKISGNVNGIYIGLATEQMPLDTWVGRDKGSYAYSNSGSFWGHKQRPFIEGNPKFDPNDIIGCGFHLKSRQIIYTKNDKLLGTAYLLVDSAAKLYPCVSMFNPGTKIEANFGLKKFKFDIAKAFRK
;
A
#
# COMPACT_ATOMS: atom_id res chain seq x y z
N MET A 1 14.08 -60.70 -14.80
CA MET A 1 15.09 -61.74 -14.53
C MET A 1 16.42 -61.21 -15.06
N PRO A 2 17.55 -61.19 -14.31
CA PRO A 2 17.90 -62.08 -13.20
C PRO A 2 18.08 -61.37 -11.84
N THR A 3 17.97 -62.18 -10.79
CA THR A 3 18.14 -61.93 -9.36
C THR A 3 19.59 -62.18 -8.93
N PHE A 4 20.19 -61.30 -8.13
CA PHE A 4 21.44 -61.56 -7.41
C PHE A 4 21.17 -61.72 -5.91
N LEU A 5 21.56 -62.89 -5.41
CA LEU A 5 21.65 -63.26 -4.00
C LEU A 5 22.86 -62.57 -3.35
N PHE A 6 22.70 -62.02 -2.15
CA PHE A 6 23.82 -61.85 -1.21
C PHE A 6 23.43 -62.34 0.17
N LEU A 7 24.28 -63.24 0.68
CA LEU A 7 24.19 -63.94 1.96
C LEU A 7 24.40 -63.00 3.15
N ALA A 8 23.74 -63.37 4.23
CA ALA A 8 23.91 -62.84 5.58
C ALA A 8 25.27 -63.20 6.21
N ALA A 9 25.76 -62.32 7.09
CA ALA A 9 26.64 -62.69 8.19
C ALA A 9 26.42 -61.75 9.38
N ILE A 10 25.76 -62.29 10.40
CA ILE A 10 25.62 -61.78 11.76
C ILE A 10 26.80 -62.35 12.57
N PHE A 11 27.45 -61.59 13.46
CA PHE A 11 27.96 -62.14 14.73
C PHE A 11 28.21 -61.06 15.80
N LEU A 12 27.76 -61.39 17.02
CA LEU A 12 27.74 -60.67 18.31
C LEU A 12 29.06 -60.78 19.10
N LEU A 13 29.30 -59.81 20.01
CA LEU A 13 29.97 -59.93 21.35
C LEU A 13 30.04 -58.49 21.94
N VAL A 14 29.37 -58.03 23.01
CA VAL A 14 29.06 -58.42 24.42
C VAL A 14 30.20 -58.24 25.45
N ALA A 15 29.85 -57.53 26.54
CA ALA A 15 30.44 -57.41 27.89
C ALA A 15 31.58 -56.39 28.10
N ALA A 16 31.75 -55.74 29.27
CA ALA A 16 30.92 -55.39 30.42
C ALA A 16 31.76 -54.44 31.33
N SER A 17 31.05 -53.56 32.03
CA SER A 17 31.32 -52.76 33.23
C SER A 17 32.66 -52.89 34.00
N THR A 18 33.18 -51.73 34.45
CA THR A 18 33.55 -51.51 35.87
C THR A 18 33.39 -50.03 36.27
N LEU A 19 32.67 -49.83 37.38
CA LEU A 19 32.45 -48.59 38.14
C LEU A 19 33.70 -48.19 38.93
N LEU A 20 33.85 -46.90 39.24
CA LEU A 20 34.18 -46.45 40.60
C LEU A 20 33.83 -44.97 40.79
N GLU A 21 32.89 -44.76 41.71
CA GLU A 21 32.50 -43.49 42.30
C GLU A 21 33.62 -42.97 43.21
N THR A 22 33.79 -41.65 43.27
CA THR A 22 34.16 -41.00 44.53
C THR A 22 33.36 -39.73 44.71
N ASP A 23 32.62 -39.79 45.82
CA ASP A 23 31.75 -38.84 46.48
C ASP A 23 32.47 -37.55 46.92
N ALA A 24 31.80 -36.40 46.77
CA ALA A 24 31.89 -35.25 47.68
C ALA A 24 31.00 -34.10 47.16
N SER A 25 29.85 -33.92 47.81
CA SER A 25 28.93 -32.80 47.62
C SER A 25 29.16 -31.69 48.67
N PRO A 26 29.11 -30.40 48.30
CA PRO A 26 28.71 -29.31 49.22
C PRO A 26 27.40 -28.61 48.79
N PRO A 27 26.73 -27.87 49.72
CA PRO A 27 25.27 -27.69 49.76
C PRO A 27 24.71 -26.54 48.87
N PRO A 28 23.38 -26.42 48.72
CA PRO A 28 22.75 -25.77 47.57
C PRO A 28 22.65 -24.25 47.70
N LYS A 29 22.82 -23.56 46.57
CA LYS A 29 22.35 -22.19 46.36
C LYS A 29 21.41 -22.15 45.16
N THR A 30 20.13 -22.22 45.51
CA THR A 30 18.97 -21.53 44.94
C THR A 30 19.11 -20.84 43.57
N ASN A 31 18.25 -21.31 42.66
CA ASN A 31 17.49 -20.58 41.63
C ASN A 31 18.22 -20.00 40.41
N ALA A 32 18.14 -20.71 39.28
CA ALA A 32 17.27 -20.29 38.16
C ALA A 32 17.10 -21.43 37.13
N LYS A 33 15.86 -21.57 36.68
CA LYS A 33 15.26 -22.65 35.92
C LYS A 33 15.63 -22.56 34.42
N LEU A 34 16.01 -23.70 33.83
CA LEU A 34 15.98 -23.97 32.39
C LEU A 34 14.54 -23.85 31.86
N GLU A 35 14.32 -23.08 30.82
CA GLU A 35 13.26 -23.31 29.82
C GLU A 35 13.84 -22.90 28.44
N ASN A 36 14.21 -23.88 27.62
CA ASN A 36 13.44 -24.40 26.47
C ASN A 36 13.34 -23.41 25.29
N GLU A 37 14.22 -23.60 24.28
CA GLU A 37 13.81 -23.56 22.87
C GLU A 37 12.60 -24.50 22.71
N PRO A 38 11.54 -24.18 21.92
CA PRO A 38 11.71 -23.94 20.48
C PRO A 38 10.67 -22.97 19.86
N SER A 39 10.87 -22.67 18.57
CA SER A 39 9.84 -22.79 17.51
C SER A 39 10.02 -21.71 16.46
N THR A 40 10.62 -22.09 15.34
CA THR A 40 10.46 -21.47 14.03
C THR A 40 8.98 -21.34 13.68
N GLY A 41 8.38 -20.21 14.07
CA GLY A 41 7.14 -19.74 13.50
C GLY A 41 7.40 -19.26 12.09
N ASN A 42 6.81 -19.91 11.10
CA ASN A 42 6.61 -19.31 9.79
C ASN A 42 5.77 -18.05 10.00
N ALA A 43 6.44 -16.90 10.15
CA ALA A 43 5.78 -15.62 10.08
C ALA A 43 5.18 -15.51 8.67
N GLU A 44 3.85 -15.46 8.59
CA GLU A 44 3.20 -14.96 7.37
C GLU A 44 3.88 -13.64 7.00
N PRO A 45 4.23 -13.43 5.72
CA PRO A 45 4.89 -12.20 5.30
C PRO A 45 3.99 -11.03 5.67
N LYS A 46 4.45 -10.19 6.61
CA LYS A 46 3.80 -8.92 6.94
C LYS A 46 3.60 -8.18 5.62
N ALA A 47 2.33 -8.03 5.22
CA ALA A 47 1.98 -7.43 3.93
C ALA A 47 2.76 -6.14 3.74
N GLU A 48 3.51 -6.02 2.64
CA GLU A 48 4.32 -4.83 2.39
C GLU A 48 3.37 -3.62 2.35
N GLN A 49 3.59 -2.70 3.28
CA GLN A 49 2.82 -1.48 3.39
C GLN A 49 3.08 -0.57 2.18
N ASN A 50 2.00 -0.16 1.51
CA ASN A 50 2.09 0.75 0.39
C ASN A 50 2.40 2.18 0.85
N ARG A 51 3.02 2.92 -0.06
CA ARG A 51 3.63 4.22 0.16
C ARG A 51 3.88 4.89 -1.18
N TRP A 52 4.18 6.18 -1.18
CA TRP A 52 4.65 6.88 -2.37
C TRP A 52 5.96 6.25 -2.86
N ASP A 53 6.08 6.08 -4.17
CA ASP A 53 7.25 5.47 -4.78
C ASP A 53 8.26 6.54 -5.18
N SER A 54 9.46 6.46 -4.60
CA SER A 54 10.56 7.37 -4.95
C SER A 54 10.99 7.24 -6.40
N ALA A 55 10.83 6.06 -7.03
CA ALA A 55 11.14 5.87 -8.45
C ALA A 55 10.06 6.45 -9.37
N ALA A 56 8.87 6.69 -8.85
CA ALA A 56 7.74 7.26 -9.58
C ALA A 56 7.28 8.59 -8.96
N CYS A 57 8.24 9.42 -8.53
CA CYS A 57 8.05 10.72 -7.93
C CYS A 57 8.82 11.77 -8.74
N HIS A 58 8.15 12.84 -9.15
CA HIS A 58 8.80 13.95 -9.83
C HIS A 58 9.91 14.55 -8.94
N GLU A 59 11.04 14.96 -9.51
CA GLU A 59 12.21 15.48 -8.78
C GLU A 59 11.93 16.76 -7.96
N GLY A 60 10.97 17.57 -8.44
CA GLY A 60 10.47 18.75 -7.74
C GLY A 60 9.53 18.46 -6.56
N LEU A 61 9.42 17.21 -6.10
CA LEU A 61 8.64 16.82 -4.92
C LEU A 61 9.57 16.22 -3.86
N THR A 62 9.29 16.50 -2.60
CA THR A 62 9.97 15.89 -1.47
C THR A 62 9.04 14.90 -0.76
N LEU A 63 9.60 13.76 -0.37
CA LEU A 63 8.89 12.72 0.38
C LEU A 63 9.39 12.67 1.83
N SER A 64 8.49 12.44 2.77
CA SER A 64 8.86 12.10 4.14
C SER A 64 9.63 10.77 4.21
N PRO A 65 10.37 10.48 5.30
CA PRO A 65 11.10 9.22 5.46
C PRO A 65 10.22 7.96 5.32
N ASP A 66 8.98 8.02 5.82
CA ASP A 66 7.99 6.94 5.70
C ASP A 66 7.27 6.91 4.33
N LYS A 67 7.52 7.92 3.48
CA LYS A 67 6.95 8.10 2.14
C LYS A 67 5.42 8.13 2.14
N LEU A 68 4.83 8.65 3.22
CA LEU A 68 3.38 8.90 3.29
C LEU A 68 3.03 10.36 3.03
N ILE A 69 3.97 11.28 3.25
CA ILE A 69 3.81 12.70 2.99
C ILE A 69 4.57 13.05 1.71
N VAL A 70 3.92 13.82 0.83
CA VAL A 70 4.54 14.46 -0.32
C VAL A 70 4.32 15.97 -0.25
N GLU A 71 5.39 16.71 -0.46
CA GLU A 71 5.41 18.18 -0.43
C GLU A 71 5.97 18.73 -1.74
N PHE A 72 5.39 19.84 -2.19
CA PHE A 72 5.91 20.57 -3.34
C PHE A 72 7.24 21.24 -2.98
N ALA A 73 8.27 20.99 -3.78
CA ALA A 73 9.58 21.62 -3.60
C ALA A 73 9.83 22.74 -4.62
N GLY A 74 10.48 23.80 -4.13
CA GLY A 74 10.84 25.00 -4.90
C GLY A 74 9.74 26.05 -4.98
N GLU A 75 10.02 27.13 -5.72
CA GLU A 75 9.20 28.34 -5.77
C GLU A 75 8.40 28.49 -7.08
N ASN A 76 8.75 27.72 -8.11
CA ASN A 76 8.13 27.82 -9.43
C ASN A 76 6.97 26.82 -9.56
N SER A 77 5.78 27.36 -9.86
CA SER A 77 4.62 26.55 -10.22
C SER A 77 4.87 25.71 -11.47
N GLY A 78 4.33 24.50 -11.47
CA GLY A 78 4.51 23.53 -12.53
C GLY A 78 3.97 22.18 -12.08
N TRP A 79 3.42 21.40 -13.01
CA TRP A 79 2.84 20.11 -12.68
C TRP A 79 3.89 19.12 -12.21
N ARG A 80 3.62 18.51 -11.05
CA ARG A 80 4.47 17.48 -10.46
C ARG A 80 3.58 16.39 -9.90
N SER A 81 3.89 15.14 -10.24
CA SER A 81 3.12 13.98 -9.85
C SER A 81 3.95 12.97 -9.07
N VAL A 82 3.28 12.21 -8.22
CA VAL A 82 3.82 11.01 -7.59
C VAL A 82 2.80 9.88 -7.63
N ARG A 83 3.30 8.66 -7.87
CA ARG A 83 2.51 7.43 -7.82
C ARG A 83 2.89 6.59 -6.60
N ALA A 84 1.95 5.80 -6.11
CA ALA A 84 2.23 4.81 -5.08
C ALA A 84 2.92 3.57 -5.68
N LYS A 85 3.68 2.85 -4.85
CA LYS A 85 4.48 1.68 -5.25
C LYS A 85 3.63 0.53 -5.78
N GLN A 86 2.46 0.34 -5.20
CA GLN A 86 1.60 -0.81 -5.50
C GLN A 86 0.14 -0.38 -5.69
N GLN A 87 -0.56 -1.18 -6.48
CA GLN A 87 -2.01 -1.27 -6.44
C GLN A 87 -2.37 -2.28 -5.35
N LEU A 88 -2.70 -1.82 -4.14
CA LEU A 88 -3.10 -2.70 -3.04
C LEU A 88 -4.56 -3.13 -3.19
N ILE A 89 -4.82 -4.18 -3.95
CA ILE A 89 -6.15 -4.73 -4.14
C ILE A 89 -6.49 -5.68 -2.97
N SER A 90 -7.62 -5.46 -2.29
CA SER A 90 -8.13 -6.38 -1.27
C SER A 90 -8.58 -7.72 -1.89
N LYS A 91 -8.87 -8.72 -1.05
CA LYS A 91 -9.45 -10.00 -1.49
C LYS A 91 -10.75 -9.82 -2.28
N ASP A 92 -11.50 -8.77 -1.99
CA ASP A 92 -12.78 -8.44 -2.65
C ASP A 92 -12.59 -7.63 -3.95
N GLY A 93 -11.36 -7.43 -4.40
CA GLY A 93 -11.08 -6.68 -5.63
C GLY A 93 -11.21 -5.16 -5.48
N ILE A 94 -11.23 -4.65 -4.24
CA ILE A 94 -11.37 -3.23 -3.95
C ILE A 94 -10.04 -2.70 -3.46
N PHE A 95 -9.59 -1.56 -4.00
CA PHE A 95 -8.61 -0.74 -3.30
C PHE A 95 -9.18 0.64 -3.00
N TYR A 96 -8.72 1.23 -1.91
CA TYR A 96 -9.11 2.56 -1.48
C TYR A 96 -7.96 3.19 -0.70
N TYR A 97 -7.75 4.49 -0.91
CA TYR A 97 -6.81 5.29 -0.15
C TYR A 97 -7.41 6.65 0.15
N GLU A 98 -6.95 7.27 1.23
CA GLU A 98 -7.31 8.64 1.60
C GLU A 98 -6.09 9.52 1.56
N VAL A 99 -6.30 10.80 1.23
CA VAL A 99 -5.28 11.83 1.37
C VAL A 99 -5.82 12.99 2.18
N LYS A 100 -5.01 13.48 3.11
CA LYS A 100 -5.27 14.72 3.86
C LYS A 100 -4.46 15.85 3.25
N ILE A 101 -5.14 16.94 2.95
CA ILE A 101 -4.55 18.10 2.27
C ILE A 101 -4.16 19.15 3.30
N SER A 102 -3.02 19.80 3.11
CA SER A 102 -2.57 20.93 3.92
C SER A 102 -1.78 21.92 3.06
N GLY A 103 -1.67 23.15 3.54
CA GLY A 103 -1.01 24.24 2.80
C GLY A 103 -1.83 24.70 1.60
N ASN A 104 -1.17 24.98 0.47
CA ASN A 104 -1.81 25.48 -0.74
C ASN A 104 -2.65 24.38 -1.43
N VAL A 105 -3.94 24.63 -1.62
CA VAL A 105 -4.88 23.67 -2.22
C VAL A 105 -5.09 23.85 -3.73
N ASN A 106 -4.65 24.97 -4.29
CA ASN A 106 -4.90 25.30 -5.69
C ASN A 106 -4.06 24.42 -6.62
N GLY A 107 -4.71 23.75 -7.58
CA GLY A 107 -4.02 22.90 -8.55
C GLY A 107 -3.66 21.53 -7.99
N ILE A 108 -4.53 20.92 -7.19
CA ILE A 108 -4.39 19.55 -6.69
C ILE A 108 -5.34 18.62 -7.43
N TYR A 109 -4.81 17.49 -7.90
CA TYR A 109 -5.55 16.43 -8.58
C TYR A 109 -5.23 15.10 -7.90
N ILE A 110 -6.27 14.33 -7.54
CA ILE A 110 -6.16 13.08 -6.79
C ILE A 110 -6.85 11.98 -7.58
N GLY A 111 -6.18 10.87 -7.82
CA GLY A 111 -6.82 9.73 -8.46
C GLY A 111 -5.88 8.62 -8.88
N LEU A 112 -6.09 8.08 -10.07
CA LEU A 112 -5.46 6.86 -10.52
C LEU A 112 -4.69 7.11 -11.81
N ALA A 113 -3.50 6.56 -11.91
CA ALA A 113 -2.67 6.67 -13.12
C ALA A 113 -2.05 5.33 -13.49
N THR A 114 -1.76 5.16 -14.78
CA THR A 114 -0.89 4.08 -15.26
C THR A 114 0.57 4.41 -14.99
N GLU A 115 1.46 3.43 -15.14
CA GLU A 115 2.91 3.61 -15.08
C GLU A 115 3.46 4.48 -16.23
N GLN A 116 2.72 4.56 -17.34
CA GLN A 116 3.14 5.31 -18.54
C GLN A 116 2.86 6.82 -18.41
N MET A 117 2.04 7.26 -17.46
CA MET A 117 1.80 8.69 -17.24
C MET A 117 3.14 9.39 -16.92
N PRO A 118 3.50 10.48 -17.63
CA PRO A 118 4.63 11.32 -17.25
C PRO A 118 4.49 11.87 -15.83
N LEU A 119 5.59 12.25 -15.18
CA LEU A 119 5.55 12.79 -13.81
C LEU A 119 5.47 14.33 -13.77
N ASP A 120 5.70 14.99 -14.89
CA ASP A 120 5.64 16.44 -15.14
C ASP A 120 4.28 16.89 -15.72
N THR A 121 3.26 16.04 -15.56
CA THR A 121 1.85 16.27 -15.96
C THR A 121 0.92 16.11 -14.75
N TRP A 122 -0.39 16.17 -14.97
CA TRP A 122 -1.40 15.92 -13.94
C TRP A 122 -2.23 14.67 -14.22
N VAL A 123 -2.56 13.94 -13.15
CA VAL A 123 -3.44 12.77 -13.17
C VAL A 123 -4.81 13.17 -13.69
N GLY A 124 -5.33 12.44 -14.67
CA GLY A 124 -6.56 12.76 -15.40
C GLY A 124 -6.30 13.32 -16.81
N ARG A 125 -5.09 13.80 -17.11
CA ARG A 125 -4.74 14.32 -18.45
C ARG A 125 -4.47 13.21 -19.45
N ASP A 126 -3.62 12.27 -19.05
CA ASP A 126 -3.01 11.26 -19.93
C ASP A 126 -3.85 9.97 -19.98
N LYS A 127 -3.71 9.22 -21.07
CA LYS A 127 -4.50 8.01 -21.32
C LYS A 127 -4.40 7.03 -20.14
N GLY A 128 -5.55 6.56 -19.67
CA GLY A 128 -5.64 5.64 -18.53
C GLY A 128 -5.40 6.28 -17.18
N SER A 129 -5.49 7.62 -17.09
CA SER A 129 -5.50 8.34 -15.81
C SER A 129 -6.87 8.99 -15.54
N TYR A 130 -7.23 9.09 -14.27
CA TYR A 130 -8.53 9.57 -13.80
C TYR A 130 -8.34 10.36 -12.52
N ALA A 131 -9.03 11.48 -12.36
CA ALA A 131 -8.80 12.35 -11.21
C ALA A 131 -10.04 13.08 -10.71
N TYR A 132 -9.94 13.50 -9.46
CA TYR A 132 -10.79 14.48 -8.82
C TYR A 132 -9.92 15.68 -8.43
N SER A 133 -10.30 16.85 -8.91
CA SER A 133 -9.54 18.09 -8.74
C SER A 133 -10.09 18.96 -7.60
N ASN A 134 -9.25 19.88 -7.10
CA ASN A 134 -9.65 20.80 -6.03
C ASN A 134 -10.83 21.71 -6.40
N SER A 135 -11.06 21.92 -7.70
CA SER A 135 -12.21 22.68 -8.21
C SER A 135 -13.54 21.91 -8.17
N GLY A 136 -13.56 20.66 -7.73
CA GLY A 136 -14.79 19.86 -7.68
C GLY A 136 -15.13 19.19 -9.01
N SER A 137 -14.13 18.99 -9.88
CA SER A 137 -14.32 18.35 -11.18
C SER A 137 -13.60 17.01 -11.27
N PHE A 138 -14.29 16.02 -11.84
CA PHE A 138 -13.72 14.74 -12.24
C PHE A 138 -13.15 14.84 -13.65
N TRP A 139 -12.00 14.21 -13.87
CA TRP A 139 -11.24 14.27 -15.09
C TRP A 139 -10.81 12.87 -15.53
N GLY A 140 -10.71 12.70 -16.85
CA GLY A 140 -10.06 11.59 -17.52
C GLY A 140 -9.59 12.05 -18.90
N HIS A 141 -8.72 11.25 -19.51
CA HIS A 141 -8.07 11.60 -20.77
C HIS A 141 -9.07 12.03 -21.85
N LYS A 142 -8.75 13.12 -22.56
CA LYS A 142 -9.64 13.78 -23.54
C LYS A 142 -11.01 14.15 -22.95
N GLN A 143 -11.05 14.55 -21.67
CA GLN A 143 -12.27 14.93 -20.95
C GLN A 143 -13.29 13.77 -20.85
N ARG A 144 -12.79 12.54 -20.69
CA ARG A 144 -13.61 11.33 -20.61
C ARG A 144 -13.22 10.52 -19.36
N PRO A 145 -13.96 10.65 -18.25
CA PRO A 145 -15.06 11.59 -18.02
C PRO A 145 -14.57 13.02 -17.74
N PHE A 146 -15.41 14.02 -18.00
CA PHE A 146 -15.30 15.36 -17.43
C PHE A 146 -16.64 15.72 -16.79
N ILE A 147 -16.65 15.83 -15.46
CA ILE A 147 -17.87 16.06 -14.68
C ILE A 147 -17.59 17.14 -13.65
N GLU A 148 -18.35 18.22 -13.70
CA GLU A 148 -18.26 19.32 -12.75
C GLU A 148 -19.41 19.29 -11.73
N GLY A 149 -19.44 20.28 -10.83
CA GLY A 149 -20.50 20.44 -9.85
C GLY A 149 -20.40 19.54 -8.61
N ASN A 150 -19.31 18.77 -8.47
CA ASN A 150 -19.00 18.10 -7.20
C ASN A 150 -18.46 19.13 -6.20
N PRO A 151 -18.48 18.82 -4.89
CA PRO A 151 -17.91 19.71 -3.88
C PRO A 151 -16.46 20.07 -4.20
N LYS A 152 -16.05 21.32 -3.96
CA LYS A 152 -14.61 21.67 -3.94
C LYS A 152 -13.97 21.07 -2.68
N PHE A 153 -12.64 21.04 -2.63
CA PHE A 153 -11.94 20.71 -1.39
C PHE A 153 -10.86 21.72 -1.05
N ASP A 154 -10.65 21.86 0.25
CA ASP A 154 -9.88 22.91 0.90
C ASP A 154 -8.83 22.31 1.85
N PRO A 155 -7.91 23.10 2.41
CA PRO A 155 -6.98 22.61 3.41
C PRO A 155 -7.71 21.93 4.58
N ASN A 156 -7.13 20.83 5.07
CA ASN A 156 -7.65 19.91 6.08
C ASN A 156 -8.76 18.96 5.66
N ASP A 157 -9.29 19.07 4.43
CA ASP A 157 -10.16 18.04 3.90
C ASP A 157 -9.42 16.71 3.69
N ILE A 158 -10.16 15.62 3.88
CA ILE A 158 -9.72 14.27 3.54
C ILE A 158 -10.44 13.86 2.26
N ILE A 159 -9.69 13.48 1.25
CA ILE A 159 -10.22 13.01 -0.03
C ILE A 159 -9.89 11.54 -0.19
N GLY A 160 -10.92 10.71 -0.38
CA GLY A 160 -10.75 9.31 -0.71
C GLY A 160 -10.85 9.05 -2.19
N CYS A 161 -10.08 8.09 -2.68
CA CYS A 161 -10.22 7.54 -4.00
C CYS A 161 -10.19 6.00 -3.92
N GLY A 162 -11.20 5.37 -4.49
CA GLY A 162 -11.33 3.93 -4.54
C GLY A 162 -11.59 3.41 -5.93
N PHE A 163 -11.28 2.14 -6.14
CA PHE A 163 -11.50 1.44 -7.39
C PHE A 163 -11.90 0.01 -7.12
N HIS A 164 -12.98 -0.41 -7.78
CA HIS A 164 -13.45 -1.78 -7.74
C HIS A 164 -13.10 -2.49 -9.05
N LEU A 165 -12.23 -3.49 -8.96
CA LEU A 165 -11.63 -4.17 -10.11
C LEU A 165 -12.67 -4.86 -10.99
N LYS A 166 -13.72 -5.44 -10.39
CA LYS A 166 -14.75 -6.20 -11.12
C LYS A 166 -15.73 -5.30 -11.85
N SER A 167 -16.26 -4.26 -11.21
CA SER A 167 -17.17 -3.31 -11.87
C SER A 167 -16.45 -2.23 -12.67
N ARG A 168 -15.12 -2.13 -12.54
CA ARG A 168 -14.30 -1.07 -13.14
C ARG A 168 -14.69 0.34 -12.69
N GLN A 169 -15.35 0.46 -11.54
CA GLN A 169 -15.85 1.72 -11.04
C GLN A 169 -14.83 2.42 -10.16
N ILE A 170 -14.66 3.72 -10.37
CA ILE A 170 -13.96 4.62 -9.45
C ILE A 170 -14.99 5.27 -8.52
N ILE A 171 -14.63 5.40 -7.26
CA ILE A 171 -15.37 6.21 -6.29
C ILE A 171 -14.46 7.31 -5.74
N TYR A 172 -15.07 8.43 -5.38
CA TYR A 172 -14.43 9.51 -4.65
C TYR A 172 -15.24 9.82 -3.41
N THR A 173 -14.55 10.22 -2.35
CA THR A 173 -15.16 10.66 -1.11
C THR A 173 -14.55 11.98 -0.67
N LYS A 174 -15.35 12.78 0.05
CA LYS A 174 -14.87 13.96 0.76
C LYS A 174 -15.25 13.82 2.23
N ASN A 175 -14.25 13.83 3.10
CA ASN A 175 -14.31 13.58 4.52
C ASN A 175 -14.84 12.18 4.84
N ASP A 176 -16.14 11.98 4.76
CA ASP A 176 -16.85 10.73 5.06
C ASP A 176 -18.05 10.51 4.13
N LYS A 177 -18.20 11.36 3.10
CA LYS A 177 -19.32 11.36 2.17
C LYS A 177 -18.90 10.87 0.80
N LEU A 178 -19.61 9.86 0.29
CA LEU A 178 -19.47 9.39 -1.09
C LEU A 178 -19.95 10.47 -2.05
N LEU A 179 -19.18 10.74 -3.10
CA LEU A 179 -19.53 11.67 -4.17
C LEU A 179 -20.30 10.95 -5.29
N GLY A 180 -20.98 11.71 -6.14
CA GLY A 180 -21.75 11.22 -7.28
C GLY A 180 -20.86 10.58 -8.36
N THR A 181 -20.46 9.32 -8.12
CA THR A 181 -19.44 8.61 -8.90
C THR A 181 -19.96 7.40 -9.68
N ALA A 182 -21.29 7.27 -9.78
CA ALA A 182 -21.94 6.13 -10.44
C ALA A 182 -21.48 5.91 -11.90
N TYR A 183 -21.06 6.97 -12.59
CA TYR A 183 -20.67 6.93 -14.00
C TYR A 183 -19.15 6.97 -14.24
N LEU A 184 -18.34 6.90 -13.19
CA LEU A 184 -16.88 6.91 -13.32
C LEU A 184 -16.38 5.48 -13.58
N LEU A 185 -16.30 5.11 -14.86
CA LEU A 185 -15.84 3.79 -15.29
C LEU A 185 -14.44 3.87 -15.92
N VAL A 186 -13.60 2.92 -15.57
CA VAL A 186 -12.25 2.77 -16.11
C VAL A 186 -12.29 1.98 -17.42
N ASP A 187 -11.92 2.64 -18.51
CA ASP A 187 -11.80 2.08 -19.86
C ASP A 187 -10.41 1.49 -20.16
N SER A 188 -9.39 1.78 -19.34
CA SER A 188 -8.02 1.27 -19.53
C SER A 188 -7.84 -0.14 -18.97
N ALA A 189 -7.34 -1.10 -19.76
CA ALA A 189 -6.97 -2.43 -19.25
C ALA A 189 -5.68 -2.45 -18.40
N ALA A 190 -4.94 -1.34 -18.37
CA ALA A 190 -3.67 -1.26 -17.65
C ALA A 190 -3.85 -1.29 -16.13
N LYS A 191 -2.76 -1.61 -15.44
CA LYS A 191 -2.68 -1.51 -13.99
C LYS A 191 -2.74 -0.04 -13.57
N LEU A 192 -3.53 0.23 -12.53
CA LEU A 192 -3.76 1.58 -12.02
C LEU A 192 -3.19 1.72 -10.61
N TYR A 193 -2.51 2.84 -10.39
CA TYR A 193 -1.85 3.16 -9.13
C TYR A 193 -2.45 4.43 -8.54
N PRO A 194 -2.62 4.50 -7.20
CA PRO A 194 -2.87 5.76 -6.52
C PRO A 194 -1.86 6.83 -6.98
N CYS A 195 -2.36 8.00 -7.30
CA CYS A 195 -1.59 9.10 -7.86
C CYS A 195 -2.13 10.43 -7.34
N VAL A 196 -1.22 11.35 -7.07
CA VAL A 196 -1.55 12.75 -6.81
C VAL A 196 -0.68 13.65 -7.68
N SER A 197 -1.25 14.77 -8.09
CA SER A 197 -0.56 15.82 -8.82
C SER A 197 -0.81 17.17 -8.17
N MET A 198 0.22 18.00 -8.15
CA MET A 198 0.20 19.33 -7.55
C MET A 198 0.88 20.34 -8.47
N PHE A 199 0.38 21.57 -8.48
CA PHE A 199 0.88 22.63 -9.37
C PHE A 199 1.65 23.72 -8.63
N ASN A 200 1.30 24.04 -7.38
CA ASN A 200 1.80 25.23 -6.70
C ASN A 200 2.71 24.91 -5.50
N PRO A 201 3.72 25.76 -5.23
CA PRO A 201 4.45 25.77 -3.97
C PRO A 201 3.55 25.84 -2.74
N GLY A 202 4.02 25.25 -1.65
CA GLY A 202 3.31 25.20 -0.37
C GLY A 202 2.22 24.13 -0.30
N THR A 203 2.01 23.32 -1.33
CA THR A 203 1.12 22.15 -1.27
C THR A 203 1.77 21.01 -0.49
N LYS A 204 0.99 20.40 0.42
CA LYS A 204 1.39 19.21 1.19
C LYS A 204 0.24 18.22 1.26
N ILE A 205 0.53 16.95 1.00
CA ILE A 205 -0.45 15.86 0.99
C ILE A 205 0.07 14.69 1.83
N GLU A 206 -0.71 14.25 2.82
CA GLU A 206 -0.46 13.04 3.61
C GLU A 206 -1.39 11.92 3.14
N ALA A 207 -0.84 10.76 2.80
CA ALA A 207 -1.57 9.59 2.36
C ALA A 207 -1.83 8.59 3.49
N ASN A 208 -3.03 8.03 3.49
CA ASN A 208 -3.38 6.83 4.23
C ASN A 208 -3.71 5.72 3.22
N PHE A 209 -2.82 4.74 3.10
CA PHE A 209 -3.02 3.54 2.27
C PHE A 209 -3.66 2.37 3.03
N GLY A 210 -4.33 2.64 4.15
CA GLY A 210 -4.96 1.64 5.02
C GLY A 210 -4.21 1.36 6.32
N LEU A 211 -3.24 2.20 6.67
CA LEU A 211 -2.47 2.10 7.92
C LEU A 211 -3.23 2.63 9.12
N LYS A 212 -3.93 3.72 8.88
CA LYS A 212 -4.85 4.33 9.84
C LYS A 212 -6.25 3.93 9.41
N LYS A 213 -7.19 3.89 10.37
CA LYS A 213 -8.60 3.74 10.04
C LYS A 213 -9.01 4.84 9.07
N PHE A 214 -9.65 4.46 7.96
CA PHE A 214 -10.22 5.41 7.01
C PHE A 214 -11.34 6.21 7.66
N LYS A 215 -11.48 7.47 7.24
CA LYS A 215 -12.59 8.32 7.65
C LYS A 215 -13.90 7.87 7.00
N PHE A 216 -13.83 7.43 5.74
CA PHE A 216 -14.95 6.78 5.07
C PHE A 216 -15.09 5.30 5.43
N ASP A 217 -16.33 4.85 5.64
CA ASP A 217 -16.65 3.42 5.73
C ASP A 217 -16.81 2.84 4.33
N ILE A 218 -15.74 2.19 3.83
CA ILE A 218 -15.68 1.61 2.48
C ILE A 218 -16.86 0.68 2.20
N ALA A 219 -17.37 -0.01 3.22
CA ALA A 219 -18.49 -0.93 3.06
C ALA A 219 -19.76 -0.21 2.57
N LYS A 220 -19.90 1.11 2.81
CA LYS A 220 -21.02 1.90 2.29
C LYS A 220 -20.98 2.12 0.78
N ALA A 221 -19.81 2.08 0.15
CA ALA A 221 -19.69 2.37 -1.29
C ALA A 221 -19.97 1.16 -2.19
N PHE A 222 -19.81 -0.06 -1.67
CA PHE A 222 -19.87 -1.27 -2.49
C PHE A 222 -20.89 -2.31 -2.01
N ARG A 223 -21.71 -1.98 -0.99
CA ARG A 223 -22.89 -2.77 -0.64
C ARG A 223 -23.96 -2.62 -1.73
N LYS A 224 -24.41 -3.76 -2.25
CA LYS A 224 -25.65 -3.88 -3.04
C LYS A 224 -26.82 -4.07 -2.11
#